data_AF-A0A673IEK2-F1
#
_entry.id   AF-A0A673IEK2-F1
#
_cell.length_a   1.000
_cell.length_b   1.000
_cell.length_c   1.000
_cell.angle_alpha   90.00
_cell.angle_beta   90.00
_cell.angle_gamma   90.00
#
_symmetry.space_group_name_H-M   'P 1'
#
loop_
_entity.id
_entity.type
_entity.pdbx_description
1 polymer ?
#
loop_
_entity_poly.entity_id
_entity_poly.type
_entity_poly.pdbx_seq_one_letter_code
_entity_poly.pdbx_strand_id
1 'polypeptide(L)'
;MTSQEKTKVVLLACGSFNPITNMHLRMFELARDHLEDTGRYIVVKGIISPVGDSYKKKATENSDWITVDDWESQQLEWVETAKVVRWERLKIM
;
A
#
# COMPACT_ATOMS: atom_id res chain seq x y z
N MET A 1 29.61 13.95 -9.29
CA MET A 1 28.73 12.77 -9.43
C MET A 1 27.34 13.22 -9.07
N THR A 2 26.48 13.46 -10.06
CA THR A 2 25.09 13.86 -9.81
C THR A 2 24.39 12.65 -9.20
N SER A 3 24.10 12.71 -7.90
CA SER A 3 23.19 11.78 -7.26
C SER A 3 21.89 11.81 -8.05
N GLN A 4 21.61 10.78 -8.86
CA GLN A 4 20.29 10.64 -9.47
C GLN A 4 19.31 10.52 -8.31
N GLU A 5 18.50 11.56 -8.13
CA GLU A 5 17.52 11.62 -7.06
C GLU A 5 16.48 10.53 -7.33
N LYS A 6 16.50 9.48 -6.51
CA LYS A 6 15.58 8.35 -6.68
C LYS A 6 14.16 8.81 -6.39
N THR A 7 13.22 8.45 -7.26
CA THR A 7 11.81 8.77 -7.08
C THR A 7 11.25 7.95 -5.93
N LYS A 8 10.78 8.63 -4.88
CA LYS A 8 10.08 7.98 -3.77
C LYS A 8 8.70 7.51 -4.22
N VAL A 9 8.38 6.25 -3.97
CA VAL A 9 7.10 5.66 -4.35
C VAL A 9 6.44 4.96 -3.18
N VAL A 10 5.12 5.00 -3.18
CA VAL A 10 4.26 4.33 -2.19
C VAL A 10 3.44 3.30 -2.94
N LEU A 11 3.44 2.06 -2.44
CA LEU A 11 2.64 0.98 -3.00
C LEU A 11 1.28 0.96 -2.32
N LEU A 12 0.20 1.02 -3.09
CA LEU A 12 -1.17 0.93 -2.59
C LEU A 12 -1.84 -0.30 -3.21
N ALA A 13 -2.38 -1.18 -2.39
CA ALA A 13 -3.20 -2.31 -2.83
C ALA A 13 -4.61 -2.18 -2.25
N CYS A 14 -5.59 -1.92 -3.12
CA CYS A 14 -7.01 -1.92 -2.77
C CYS A 14 -7.60 -3.30 -3.05
N GLY A 15 -8.44 -3.81 -2.13
CA GLY A 15 -9.10 -5.09 -2.34
C GLY A 15 -9.95 -5.52 -1.15
N SER A 16 -10.77 -6.55 -1.33
CA SER A 16 -11.57 -7.09 -0.22
C SER A 16 -10.72 -7.86 0.80
N PHE A 17 -9.55 -8.37 0.37
CA PHE A 17 -8.61 -9.14 1.17
C PHE A 17 -9.29 -10.22 2.04
N ASN A 18 -10.34 -10.90 1.58
CA ASN A 18 -11.15 -11.80 2.43
C ASN A 18 -10.89 -13.31 2.19
N PRO A 19 -9.91 -13.98 2.85
CA PRO A 19 -8.96 -13.47 3.83
C PRO A 19 -7.61 -13.01 3.28
N ILE A 20 -6.90 -12.18 4.05
CA ILE A 20 -5.56 -11.74 3.68
C ILE A 20 -4.60 -12.91 3.84
N THR A 21 -4.07 -13.35 2.70
CA THR A 21 -3.09 -14.42 2.63
C THR A 21 -1.66 -13.89 2.52
N ASN A 22 -0.69 -14.73 2.83
CA ASN A 22 0.74 -14.44 2.65
C ASN A 22 1.09 -14.05 1.20
N MET A 23 0.28 -14.45 0.21
CA MET A 23 0.48 -14.06 -1.19
C MET A 23 0.29 -12.56 -1.42
N HIS A 24 -0.63 -11.91 -0.69
CA HIS A 24 -0.81 -10.46 -0.77
C HIS A 24 0.42 -9.73 -0.21
N LEU A 25 0.95 -10.19 0.93
CA LEU A 25 2.19 -9.63 1.49
C LEU A 25 3.37 -9.88 0.55
N ARG A 26 3.45 -11.07 -0.06
CA ARG A 26 4.49 -11.40 -1.04
C ARG A 26 4.42 -10.51 -2.28
N MET A 27 3.22 -10.07 -2.69
CA MET A 27 3.04 -9.14 -3.79
C MET A 27 3.72 -7.79 -3.53
N PHE A 28 3.62 -7.27 -2.30
CA PHE A 28 4.32 -6.04 -1.90
C PHE A 28 5.84 -6.18 -1.95
N GLU A 29 6.36 -7.29 -1.41
CA GLU A 29 7.79 -7.59 -1.42
C GLU A 29 8.33 -7.70 -2.86
N LEU A 30 7.65 -8.45 -3.73
CA LEU A 30 8.05 -8.58 -5.14
C LEU A 30 8.01 -7.24 -5.89
N ALA A 31 6.98 -6.42 -5.65
CA ALA A 31 6.87 -5.11 -6.27
C ALA A 31 7.97 -4.15 -5.78
N ARG A 32 8.31 -4.21 -4.50
CA ARG A 32 9.40 -3.42 -3.92
C ARG A 32 10.74 -3.80 -4.54
N ASP A 33 11.08 -5.09 -4.50
CA ASP A 33 12.34 -5.60 -5.05
C ASP A 33 12.47 -5.17 -6.52
N HIS A 34 11.43 -5.36 -7.33
CA HIS A 34 11.44 -4.96 -8.73
C HIS A 34 11.68 -3.46 -8.94
N LEU A 35 11.03 -2.59 -8.17
CA LEU A 35 11.17 -1.14 -8.30
C LEU A 35 12.56 -0.66 -7.86
N GLU A 36 13.08 -1.20 -6.77
CA GLU A 36 14.39 -0.85 -6.25
C GLU A 36 15.53 -1.39 -7.13
N ASP A 37 15.37 -2.59 -7.71
CA ASP A 37 16.30 -3.18 -8.68
C ASP A 37 16.48 -2.31 -9.93
N THR A 38 15.46 -1.52 -10.31
CA THR A 38 15.63 -0.57 -11.43
C THR A 38 16.61 0.55 -11.13
N GLY A 39 16.99 0.75 -9.86
CA GLY A 39 17.87 1.83 -9.40
C GLY A 39 17.26 3.22 -9.43
N ARG A 40 16.04 3.38 -9.98
CA ARG A 40 15.35 4.68 -10.19
C ARG A 40 14.35 5.03 -9.09
N TYR A 41 13.83 4.03 -8.39
CA TYR A 41 12.79 4.18 -7.40
C TYR A 41 13.26 3.74 -6.02
N ILE A 42 12.63 4.29 -4.99
CA ILE A 42 12.78 3.84 -3.60
C ILE A 42 11.38 3.68 -3.00
N VAL A 43 11.06 2.49 -2.53
CA VAL A 43 9.75 2.23 -1.93
C VAL A 43 9.77 2.68 -0.48
N VAL A 44 9.00 3.71 -0.16
CA VAL A 44 9.00 4.28 1.19
C VAL A 44 7.95 3.64 2.10
N LYS A 45 6.86 3.13 1.52
CA LYS A 45 5.72 2.59 2.28
C LYS A 45 4.84 1.69 1.42
N GLY A 46 4.26 0.67 2.04
CA GLY A 46 3.18 -0.15 1.49
C GLY A 46 1.88 0.12 2.24
N ILE A 47 0.78 0.28 1.53
CA ILE A 47 -0.55 0.55 2.10
C ILE A 47 -1.53 -0.49 1.58
N ILE A 48 -2.15 -1.21 2.50
CA ILE A 48 -3.25 -2.13 2.23
C ILE A 48 -4.54 -1.40 2.55
N SER A 49 -5.41 -1.22 1.56
CA SER A 49 -6.71 -0.59 1.70
C SER A 49 -7.82 -1.65 1.54
N PRO A 50 -8.39 -2.15 2.65
CA PRO A 50 -9.46 -3.12 2.61
C PRO A 50 -10.80 -2.44 2.33
N VAL A 51 -11.61 -3.05 1.46
CA VAL A 51 -12.96 -2.56 1.10
C VAL A 51 -14.00 -2.91 2.18
N GLY A 52 -13.70 -3.77 3.15
CA GLY A 52 -14.68 -4.28 4.12
C GLY A 52 -14.25 -4.16 5.59
N ASP A 53 -15.25 -4.01 6.47
CA ASP A 53 -15.15 -3.72 7.92
C ASP A 53 -14.33 -4.72 8.77
N SER A 54 -14.03 -5.89 8.21
CA SER A 54 -13.50 -7.02 8.98
C SER A 54 -11.96 -7.03 9.12
N TYR A 55 -11.26 -6.14 8.41
CA TYR A 55 -9.80 -6.16 8.35
C TYR A 55 -9.15 -5.35 9.46
N LYS A 56 -9.05 -5.98 10.64
CA LYS A 56 -8.26 -5.43 11.75
C LYS A 56 -6.78 -5.74 11.57
N LYS A 57 -5.94 -4.78 11.99
CA LYS A 57 -4.45 -4.65 11.99
C LYS A 57 -3.57 -5.90 12.13
N LYS A 58 -4.09 -7.09 12.41
CA LYS A 58 -3.31 -8.33 12.65
C LYS A 58 -2.47 -8.79 11.47
N ALA A 59 -2.86 -8.44 10.24
CA ALA A 59 -2.20 -8.95 9.05
C ALA A 59 -0.83 -8.31 8.75
N THR A 60 -0.56 -7.12 9.30
CA THR A 60 0.69 -6.39 9.09
C THR A 60 1.51 -6.24 10.37
N GLU A 61 1.18 -6.96 11.45
CA GLU A 61 1.90 -6.86 12.73
C GLU A 61 3.39 -7.21 12.63
N ASN A 62 3.78 -8.02 11.64
CA ASN A 62 5.16 -8.44 11.41
C ASN A 62 5.87 -7.67 10.29
N SER A 63 5.28 -6.60 9.74
CA SER A 63 5.90 -5.80 8.68
C SER A 63 6.25 -4.40 9.16
N ASP A 64 7.50 -3.99 8.96
CA ASP A 64 7.98 -2.68 9.37
C ASP A 64 7.59 -1.54 8.41
N TRP A 65 7.15 -1.88 7.18
CA TRP A 65 6.94 -0.90 6.11
C TRP A 65 5.55 -0.98 5.44
N ILE A 66 4.82 -2.08 5.66
CA ILE A 66 3.45 -2.27 5.16
C ILE A 66 2.47 -1.92 6.29
N THR A 67 1.53 -1.04 6.01
CA THR A 67 0.48 -0.63 6.95
C THR A 67 -0.91 -0.84 6.34
N VAL A 68 -1.90 -1.05 7.20
CA VAL A 68 -3.32 -1.07 6.78
C VAL A 68 -3.91 0.31 6.97
N ASP A 69 -4.61 0.83 5.95
CA ASP A 69 -5.45 2.03 6.05
C ASP A 69 -6.91 1.62 5.94
N ASP A 70 -7.68 1.84 7.00
CA ASP A 70 -9.09 1.47 7.08
C ASP A 70 -10.05 2.57 6.60
N TRP A 71 -9.52 3.69 6.07
CA TRP A 71 -10.34 4.80 5.60
C TRP A 71 -11.37 4.39 4.54
N GLU A 72 -10.99 3.52 3.59
CA GLU A 72 -11.89 3.01 2.55
C GLU A 72 -13.04 2.20 3.15
N SER A 73 -12.75 1.33 4.13
CA SER A 73 -13.77 0.53 4.83
C SER A 73 -14.70 1.36 5.72
N GLN A 74 -14.24 2.51 6.22
CA GLN A 74 -15.07 3.40 7.04
C GLN A 74 -16.12 4.18 6.24
N GLN A 75 -16.07 4.12 4.90
CA GLN A 75 -17.03 4.83 4.06
C GLN A 75 -18.36 4.08 4.02
N LEU A 76 -19.47 4.83 4.08
CA LEU A 76 -20.82 4.27 4.06
C LEU A 76 -21.18 3.63 2.70
N GLU A 77 -20.51 4.06 1.63
CA GLU A 77 -20.71 3.56 0.27
C GLU A 77 -19.38 3.09 -0.31
N TRP A 78 -19.46 2.22 -1.31
CA TRP A 78 -18.30 1.80 -2.07
C TRP A 78 -17.59 3.01 -2.69
N VAL A 79 -16.27 3.04 -2.57
CA VAL A 79 -15.43 4.13 -3.07
C VAL A 79 -14.59 3.65 -4.25
N GLU A 80 -14.55 4.47 -5.30
CA GLU A 80 -13.71 4.22 -6.46
C GLU A 80 -12.22 4.24 -6.06
N THR A 81 -11.43 3.29 -6.56
CA THR A 81 -9.98 3.21 -6.33
C THR A 81 -9.26 4.53 -6.66
N ALA A 82 -9.73 5.29 -7.64
CA ALA A 82 -9.18 6.61 -7.97
C ALA A 82 -9.31 7.62 -6.81
N LYS A 83 -10.40 7.57 -6.05
CA LYS A 83 -10.62 8.41 -4.86
C LYS A 83 -9.71 7.95 -3.71
N VAL A 84 -9.53 6.65 -3.52
CA VAL A 84 -8.60 6.09 -2.53
C VAL A 84 -7.16 6.54 -2.83
N VAL A 85 -6.70 6.40 -4.08
CA VAL A 85 -5.38 6.88 -4.51
C VAL A 85 -5.21 8.37 -4.25
N ARG A 86 -6.25 9.18 -4.54
CA ARG A 86 -6.22 10.62 -4.29
C ARG A 86 -6.16 10.94 -2.80
N TRP A 87 -6.90 10.21 -1.98
CA TRP A 87 -6.90 10.35 -0.53
C TRP A 87 -5.52 10.06 0.06
N GLU A 88 -4.93 8.91 -0.29
CA GLU A 88 -3.59 8.54 0.16
C GLU A 88 -2.53 9.55 -0.29
N ARG A 89 -2.64 10.05 -1.53
CA ARG A 89 -1.75 11.10 -2.02
C ARG A 89 -1.83 12.37 -1.18
N LEU A 90 -3.03 12.82 -0.80
CA LEU A 90 -3.23 14.01 0.03
C LEU A 90 -2.73 13.82 1.47
N LYS A 91 -2.75 12.58 1.99
CA LYS A 91 -2.28 12.25 3.34
C LYS A 91 -0.76 12.25 3.47
N ILE A 92 -0.05 12.04 2.37
CA ILE A 92 1.41 11.88 2.31
C ILE A 92 2.12 13.17 1.86
N MET A 93 1.39 14.10 1.24
CA MET A 93 1.87 15.45 0.89
C MET A 93 1.85 16.38 2.10
#